data_AF-A0A1V6Q180-F1
#
_entry.id   AF-A0A1V6Q180-F1
#
_cell.length_a   1.000
_cell.length_b   1.000
_cell.length_c   1.000
_cell.angle_alpha   90.00
_cell.angle_beta   90.00
_cell.angle_gamma   90.00
#
_symmetry.space_group_name_H-M   'P 1'
#
loop_
_entity.id
_entity.type
_entity.pdbx_description
1 polymer ?
#
loop_
_entity_poly.entity_id
_entity_poly.type
_entity_poly.pdbx_seq_one_letter_code
_entity_poly.pdbx_strand_id
1 'polypeptide(L)'
;MENPSKSPEMADGDREAPPCTQTSSTEDAPTPGHKVQQLKRDTAKDKLAVEPFQPVLEILKQLEEEEDPKLAFQAARLVGLYRRLWESCVSKHVDSQQIEAANEKLRTRNIQLCNEGNHLKHRQDEQVARLHSFDDALDEVRGKLIGVLKVWNDRSVGELAILPEDEFPRC
;
A
#
# COMPACT_ATOMS: atom_id res chain seq x y z
N MET A 1 4.36 -55.24 11.46
CA MET A 1 2.95 -54.97 11.13
C MET A 1 2.44 -54.05 12.23
N GLU A 2 2.69 -52.72 12.15
CA GLU A 2 1.88 -51.71 11.41
C GLU A 2 0.41 -51.76 11.83
N ASN A 3 -0.32 -50.68 12.15
CA ASN A 3 -0.11 -49.26 12.43
C ASN A 3 -1.49 -48.79 13.02
N PRO A 4 -1.64 -47.55 13.51
CA PRO A 4 -2.59 -47.18 14.55
C PRO A 4 -3.81 -46.43 14.01
N SER A 5 -4.65 -46.02 14.96
CA SER A 5 -5.87 -45.25 14.84
C SER A 5 -5.85 -44.07 13.86
N LYS A 6 -6.96 -44.02 13.13
CA LYS A 6 -7.49 -43.05 12.18
C LYS A 6 -7.60 -41.62 12.75
N SER A 7 -6.95 -40.64 12.10
CA SER A 7 -7.30 -39.21 12.14
C SER A 7 -8.00 -38.83 10.83
N PRO A 8 -8.92 -37.85 10.82
CA PRO A 8 -9.62 -37.46 9.59
C PRO A 8 -8.76 -36.53 8.73
N GLU A 9 -8.71 -36.91 7.46
CA GLU A 9 -8.24 -36.19 6.28
C GLU A 9 -9.31 -35.21 5.78
N MET A 10 -8.92 -34.38 4.80
CA MET A 10 -9.68 -33.42 3.97
C MET A 10 -9.68 -31.98 4.50
N ALA A 11 -9.35 -30.93 3.74
CA ALA A 11 -8.81 -30.83 2.39
C ALA A 11 -8.26 -29.40 2.20
N ASP A 12 -7.29 -29.32 1.32
CA ASP A 12 -6.65 -28.14 0.76
C ASP A 12 -7.65 -27.22 0.03
N GLY A 13 -7.37 -25.92 0.03
CA GLY A 13 -8.29 -24.89 -0.48
C GLY A 13 -7.71 -23.50 -0.43
N ASP A 14 -6.47 -23.35 -0.93
CA ASP A 14 -5.91 -22.07 -1.34
C ASP A 14 -6.91 -21.30 -2.22
N ARG A 15 -7.19 -20.05 -1.84
CA ARG A 15 -7.79 -19.07 -2.75
C ARG A 15 -7.00 -17.78 -2.73
N GLU A 16 -6.13 -17.72 -3.74
CA GLU A 16 -5.40 -16.60 -4.32
C GLU A 16 -5.94 -15.20 -3.97
N ALA A 17 -5.08 -14.38 -3.37
CA ALA A 17 -5.07 -12.95 -3.59
C ALA A 17 -4.40 -12.65 -4.94
N PRO A 18 -4.88 -11.69 -5.75
CA PRO A 18 -4.32 -11.43 -7.06
C PRO A 18 -2.91 -10.81 -6.94
N PRO A 19 -1.91 -11.30 -7.68
CA PRO A 19 -0.57 -10.74 -7.66
C PRO A 19 -0.55 -9.43 -8.47
N CYS A 20 -0.20 -8.33 -7.79
CA CYS A 20 0.18 -7.10 -8.48
C CYS A 20 1.39 -7.40 -9.37
N THR A 21 1.22 -7.08 -10.65
CA THR A 21 2.16 -7.33 -11.74
C THR A 21 3.51 -6.72 -11.42
N GLN A 22 4.56 -7.54 -11.47
CA GLN A 22 5.95 -7.08 -11.50
C GLN A 22 6.16 -6.31 -12.80
N THR A 23 6.41 -5.00 -12.72
CA THR A 23 6.98 -4.25 -13.83
C THR A 23 8.49 -4.40 -13.80
N SER A 24 8.98 -5.01 -14.88
CA SER A 24 10.36 -5.17 -15.29
C SER A 24 11.23 -3.92 -15.09
N SER A 25 12.47 -4.18 -14.68
CA SER A 25 13.62 -3.28 -14.71
C SER A 25 13.68 -2.43 -15.97
N THR A 26 13.81 -1.12 -15.79
CA THR A 26 14.39 -0.22 -16.79
C THR A 26 15.52 0.52 -16.08
N GLU A 27 16.74 0.33 -16.61
CA GLU A 27 17.95 1.01 -16.19
C GLU A 27 17.76 2.52 -16.39
N ASP A 28 17.83 3.30 -15.31
CA ASP A 28 17.81 4.76 -15.40
C ASP A 28 19.16 5.34 -15.01
N ALA A 29 19.72 6.09 -15.96
CA ALA A 29 20.97 6.82 -15.86
C ALA A 29 21.01 7.77 -14.65
N PRO A 30 22.20 8.10 -14.11
CA PRO A 30 22.30 8.91 -12.90
C PRO A 30 21.79 10.34 -13.14
N THR A 31 20.64 10.67 -12.57
CA THR A 31 20.07 12.02 -12.60
C THR A 31 21.03 13.01 -11.92
N PRO A 32 21.32 14.20 -12.52
CA PRO A 32 22.31 15.15 -11.98
C PRO A 32 22.03 15.62 -10.54
N GLY A 33 20.77 15.57 -10.10
CA GLY A 33 20.34 16.00 -8.76
C GLY A 33 20.84 15.12 -7.62
N HIS A 34 21.06 13.82 -7.85
CA HIS A 34 21.55 12.90 -6.81
C HIS A 34 23.00 13.19 -6.42
N LYS A 35 23.88 13.47 -7.41
CA LYS A 35 25.29 13.78 -7.14
C LYS A 35 25.49 15.08 -6.36
N VAL A 36 24.68 16.11 -6.65
CA VAL A 36 24.79 17.42 -5.99
C VAL A 36 24.31 17.34 -4.52
N GLN A 37 23.26 16.56 -4.25
CA GLN A 37 22.78 16.34 -2.88
C GLN A 37 23.73 15.45 -2.08
N GLN A 38 24.38 14.47 -2.71
CA GLN A 38 25.40 13.63 -2.08
C GLN A 38 26.61 14.47 -1.62
N LEU A 39 27.16 15.30 -2.51
CA LEU A 39 28.34 16.11 -2.23
C LEU A 39 28.12 17.15 -1.11
N LYS A 40 26.94 17.78 -1.07
CA LYS A 40 26.56 18.68 0.03
C LYS A 40 26.38 17.95 1.36
N ARG A 41 25.97 16.68 1.31
CA ARG A 41 25.75 15.84 2.50
C ARG A 41 27.07 15.36 3.08
N ASP A 42 28.00 14.94 2.23
CA ASP A 42 29.32 14.47 2.63
C ASP A 42 30.12 15.61 3.28
N THR A 43 30.08 16.81 2.69
CA THR A 43 30.73 18.00 3.26
C THR A 43 30.13 18.48 4.60
N ALA A 44 28.82 18.29 4.81
CA ALA A 44 28.18 18.60 6.10
C ALA A 44 28.49 17.54 7.17
N LYS A 45 28.52 16.26 6.79
CA LYS A 45 28.95 15.13 7.64
C LYS A 45 30.40 15.31 8.11
N ASP A 46 31.28 15.73 7.20
CA ASP A 46 32.70 15.96 7.49
C ASP A 46 32.90 17.11 8.49
N LYS A 47 32.14 18.22 8.37
CA LYS A 47 32.23 19.32 9.34
C LYS A 47 31.82 18.91 10.75
N LEU A 48 30.70 18.21 10.89
CA LEU A 48 30.20 17.70 12.18
C LEU A 48 31.14 16.68 12.84
N ALA A 49 31.98 16.02 12.04
CA ALA A 49 32.94 15.06 12.52
C ALA A 49 34.26 15.69 13.03
N VAL A 50 34.68 16.82 12.46
CA VAL A 50 36.00 17.42 12.75
C VAL A 50 35.95 18.41 13.92
N GLU A 51 34.87 19.20 14.03
CA GLU A 51 34.71 20.25 15.03
C GLU A 51 34.89 19.79 16.49
N PRO A 52 34.37 18.61 16.92
CA PRO A 52 34.45 18.19 18.33
C PRO A 52 35.88 17.85 18.80
N PHE A 53 36.80 17.56 17.88
CA PHE A 53 38.14 17.08 18.22
C PHE A 53 39.20 18.18 18.25
N GLN A 54 38.89 19.39 17.77
CA GLN A 54 39.85 20.51 17.74
C GLN A 54 40.57 20.77 19.09
N PRO A 55 39.87 20.82 20.24
CA PRO A 55 40.54 21.06 21.53
C PRO A 55 41.52 19.96 21.90
N VAL A 56 41.17 18.70 21.63
CA VAL A 56 42.02 17.55 21.93
C VAL A 56 43.24 17.51 21.02
N LEU A 57 43.09 17.90 19.75
CA LEU A 57 44.23 17.98 18.82
C LEU A 57 45.24 19.06 19.26
N GLU A 58 44.77 20.18 19.81
CA GLU A 58 45.65 21.24 20.34
C GLU A 58 46.42 20.75 21.59
N ILE A 59 45.75 20.04 22.51
CA ILE A 59 46.39 19.44 23.69
C ILE A 59 47.42 18.39 23.28
N LEU A 60 47.11 17.54 22.29
CA LEU A 60 48.05 16.55 21.78
C LEU A 60 49.31 17.19 21.19
N LYS A 61 49.14 18.33 20.50
CA LYS A 61 50.25 19.09 19.94
C LYS A 61 51.14 19.69 21.04
N GLN A 62 50.55 20.29 22.08
CA GLN A 62 51.28 20.79 23.24
C GLN A 62 52.04 19.67 23.96
N LEU A 63 51.41 18.51 24.13
CA LEU A 63 52.01 17.35 24.78
C LEU A 63 53.19 16.75 23.99
N GLU A 64 53.13 16.79 22.66
CA GLU A 64 54.22 16.38 21.76
C GLU A 64 55.41 17.34 21.84
N GLU A 65 55.14 18.65 21.97
CA GLU A 65 56.15 19.71 21.98
C GLU A 65 56.80 19.93 23.37
N GLU A 66 56.06 19.80 24.47
CA GLU A 66 56.49 20.27 25.80
C GLU A 66 56.78 19.16 26.83
N GLU A 67 56.16 17.98 26.75
CA GLU A 67 56.18 17.02 27.86
C GLU A 67 56.70 15.63 27.48
N ASP A 68 55.94 14.85 26.70
CA ASP A 68 56.28 13.47 26.38
C ASP A 68 55.75 13.07 24.98
N PRO A 69 56.62 13.02 23.96
CA PRO A 69 56.22 12.68 22.60
C PRO A 69 55.72 11.24 22.47
N LYS A 70 56.14 10.31 23.35
CA LYS A 70 55.64 8.92 23.31
C LYS A 70 54.22 8.85 23.84
N LEU A 71 53.91 9.59 24.90
CA LEU A 71 52.55 9.70 25.43
C LEU A 71 51.63 10.39 24.43
N ALA A 72 52.09 11.48 23.80
CA ALA A 72 51.36 12.17 22.74
C ALA A 72 51.00 11.24 21.58
N PHE A 73 51.95 10.41 21.12
CA PHE A 73 51.68 9.42 20.07
C PHE A 73 50.62 8.38 20.47
N GLN A 74 50.69 7.86 21.70
CA GLN A 74 49.70 6.90 22.19
C GLN A 74 48.31 7.52 22.31
N ALA A 75 48.22 8.73 22.85
CA ALA A 75 46.98 9.49 22.97
C ALA A 75 46.41 9.85 21.59
N ALA A 76 47.25 10.28 20.64
CA ALA A 76 46.85 10.55 19.26
C ALA A 76 46.27 9.32 18.57
N ARG A 77 46.86 8.13 18.80
CA ARG A 77 46.32 6.87 18.28
C ARG A 77 44.91 6.58 18.83
N LEU A 78 44.70 6.80 20.13
CA LEU A 78 43.38 6.61 20.76
C LEU A 78 42.35 7.59 20.22
N VAL A 79 42.72 8.87 20.11
CA VAL A 79 41.86 9.93 19.57
C VAL A 79 41.51 9.64 18.10
N GLY A 80 42.45 9.15 17.30
CA GLY A 80 42.19 8.72 15.93
C GLY A 80 41.17 7.58 15.82
N LEU A 81 41.19 6.61 16.73
CA LEU A 81 40.20 5.52 16.76
C LEU A 81 38.82 6.05 17.15
N TYR A 82 38.75 6.89 18.19
CA TYR A 82 37.48 7.45 18.64
C TYR A 82 36.86 8.38 17.60
N ARG A 83 37.68 9.19 16.91
CA ARG A 83 37.22 10.04 15.81
C ARG A 83 36.56 9.23 14.68
N ARG A 84 37.16 8.11 14.26
CA ARG A 84 36.55 7.22 13.25
C ARG A 84 35.23 6.62 13.72
N LEU A 85 35.13 6.25 15.00
CA LEU A 85 33.89 5.77 15.58
C LEU A 85 32.81 6.86 15.58
N TRP A 86 33.18 8.09 15.96
CA TRP A 86 32.32 9.26 15.93
C TRP A 86 31.81 9.56 14.52
N GLU A 87 32.70 9.61 13.52
CA GLU A 87 32.37 9.76 12.10
C GLU A 87 31.34 8.72 11.64
N SER A 88 31.53 7.45 12.02
CA SER A 88 30.57 6.38 11.71
C SER A 88 29.21 6.59 12.40
N CYS A 89 29.23 7.00 13.67
CA CYS A 89 28.02 7.24 14.46
C CYS A 89 27.20 8.40 13.88
N VAL A 90 27.84 9.53 13.57
CA VAL A 90 27.20 10.70 12.96
C VAL A 90 26.63 10.36 11.58
N SER A 91 27.38 9.62 10.75
CA SER A 91 26.89 9.22 9.43
C SER A 91 25.63 8.35 9.54
N LYS A 92 25.65 7.32 10.41
CA LYS A 92 24.49 6.46 10.66
C LYS A 92 23.30 7.24 11.23
N HIS A 93 23.55 8.23 12.08
CA HIS A 93 22.49 9.07 12.64
C HIS A 93 21.80 9.90 11.55
N VAL A 94 22.55 10.53 10.66
CA VAL A 94 22.00 11.29 9.52
C VAL A 94 21.19 10.38 8.60
N ASP A 95 21.72 9.20 8.28
CA ASP A 95 21.02 8.22 7.43
C ASP A 95 19.72 7.74 8.12
N SER A 96 19.76 7.49 9.44
CA SER A 96 18.57 7.16 10.24
C SER A 96 17.52 8.26 10.20
N GLN A 97 17.91 9.52 10.37
CA GLN A 97 16.98 10.66 10.28
C GLN A 97 16.33 10.76 8.90
N GLN A 98 17.10 10.49 7.84
CA GLN A 98 16.58 10.52 6.47
C GLN A 98 15.56 9.39 6.25
N ILE A 99 15.85 8.19 6.72
CA ILE A 99 14.94 7.05 6.65
C ILE A 99 13.66 7.34 7.44
N GLU A 100 13.77 7.91 8.63
CA GLU A 100 12.64 8.30 9.47
C GLU A 100 11.75 9.32 8.77
N ALA A 101 12.33 10.38 8.19
CA ALA A 101 11.58 11.38 7.43
C ALA A 101 10.88 10.78 6.19
N ALA A 102 11.54 9.86 5.48
CA ALA A 102 10.94 9.16 4.35
C ALA A 102 9.79 8.24 4.79
N ASN A 103 9.94 7.56 5.93
CA ASN A 103 8.92 6.68 6.50
C ASN A 103 7.67 7.46 6.93
N GLU A 104 7.83 8.61 7.58
CA GLU A 104 6.72 9.49 7.94
C GLU A 104 5.93 9.98 6.71
N LYS A 105 6.65 10.33 5.63
CA LYS A 105 6.01 10.68 4.35
C LYS A 105 5.22 9.50 3.77
N LEU A 106 5.77 8.28 3.84
CA LEU A 106 5.09 7.07 3.38
C LEU A 106 3.85 6.75 4.24
N ARG A 107 3.94 6.84 5.57
CA ARG A 107 2.80 6.65 6.49
C ARG A 107 1.68 7.62 6.16
N THR A 108 2.00 8.90 6.00
CA THR A 108 1.03 9.93 5.65
C THR A 108 0.33 9.62 4.32
N ARG A 109 1.10 9.24 3.29
CA ARG A 109 0.54 8.87 1.98
C ARG A 109 -0.30 7.60 2.04
N ASN A 110 0.12 6.62 2.84
CA ASN A 110 -0.62 5.37 3.02
C ASN A 110 -1.99 5.64 3.66
N ILE A 111 -2.06 6.47 4.71
CA ILE A 111 -3.32 6.89 5.33
C ILE A 111 -4.24 7.57 4.29
N GLN A 112 -3.69 8.47 3.46
CA GLN A 112 -4.46 9.12 2.39
C GLN A 112 -5.04 8.10 1.40
N LEU A 113 -4.23 7.16 0.92
CA LEU A 113 -4.68 6.13 -0.01
C LEU A 113 -5.72 5.20 0.62
N CYS A 114 -5.60 4.86 1.90
CA CYS A 114 -6.60 4.08 2.61
C CYS A 114 -7.94 4.83 2.69
N ASN A 115 -7.91 6.13 2.97
CA ASN A 115 -9.11 6.96 3.01
C ASN A 115 -9.79 7.08 1.64
N GLU A 116 -9.00 7.30 0.57
CA GLU A 116 -9.49 7.32 -0.80
C GLU A 116 -10.09 5.96 -1.21
N GLY A 117 -9.41 4.86 -0.88
CA GLY A 117 -9.90 3.51 -1.14
C GLY A 117 -11.23 3.23 -0.43
N ASN A 118 -11.34 3.62 0.85
CA ASN A 118 -12.58 3.48 1.62
C ASN A 118 -13.72 4.32 1.02
N HIS A 119 -13.42 5.54 0.56
CA HIS A 119 -14.40 6.40 -0.09
C HIS A 119 -14.92 5.80 -1.41
N LEU A 120 -14.01 5.28 -2.25
CA LEU A 120 -14.37 4.63 -3.50
C LEU A 120 -15.20 3.37 -3.27
N LYS A 121 -14.83 2.56 -2.28
CA LYS A 121 -15.60 1.37 -1.89
C LYS A 121 -17.01 1.74 -1.45
N HIS A 122 -17.16 2.77 -0.60
CA HIS A 122 -18.48 3.24 -0.19
C HIS A 122 -19.34 3.67 -1.38
N ARG A 123 -18.76 4.41 -2.33
CA ARG A 123 -19.45 4.81 -3.56
C ARG A 123 -19.84 3.62 -4.42
N GLN A 124 -19.00 2.59 -4.50
CA GLN A 124 -19.31 1.35 -5.21
C GLN A 124 -20.52 0.65 -4.58
N ASP A 125 -20.51 0.47 -3.26
CA ASP A 125 -21.60 -0.17 -2.51
C ASP A 125 -22.92 0.58 -2.71
N GLU A 126 -22.88 1.93 -2.74
CA GLU A 126 -24.05 2.76 -3.03
C GLU A 126 -24.59 2.53 -4.45
N GLN A 127 -23.73 2.47 -5.47
CA GLN A 127 -24.17 2.19 -6.83
C GLN A 127 -24.78 0.79 -6.96
N VAL A 128 -24.19 -0.21 -6.29
CA VAL A 128 -24.75 -1.58 -6.25
C VAL A 128 -26.13 -1.59 -5.61
N ALA A 129 -26.31 -0.90 -4.47
CA ALA A 129 -27.62 -0.78 -3.83
C ALA A 129 -28.66 -0.11 -4.75
N ARG A 130 -28.26 0.92 -5.51
CA ARG A 130 -29.14 1.56 -6.49
C ARG A 130 -29.53 0.62 -7.62
N LEU A 131 -28.60 -0.19 -8.12
CA LEU A 131 -28.92 -1.19 -9.15
C LEU A 131 -29.93 -2.21 -8.65
N HIS A 132 -29.74 -2.76 -7.45
CA HIS A 132 -30.72 -3.65 -6.84
C HIS A 132 -32.10 -3.00 -6.71
N SER A 133 -32.16 -1.73 -6.32
CA SER A 133 -33.44 -1.02 -6.24
C SER A 133 -34.15 -0.88 -7.60
N PHE A 134 -33.39 -0.77 -8.69
CA PHE A 134 -33.95 -0.74 -10.03
C PHE A 134 -34.44 -2.12 -10.47
N ASP A 135 -33.66 -3.17 -10.19
CA ASP A 135 -34.07 -4.55 -10.49
C ASP A 135 -35.40 -4.89 -9.77
N ASP A 136 -35.51 -4.58 -8.48
CA ASP A 136 -36.73 -4.79 -7.70
C ASP A 136 -37.93 -4.03 -8.30
N ALA A 137 -37.73 -2.77 -8.67
CA ALA A 137 -38.79 -1.96 -9.29
C ALA A 137 -39.22 -2.50 -10.66
N LEU A 138 -38.27 -2.98 -11.46
CA LEU A 138 -38.54 -3.58 -12.76
C LEU A 138 -39.32 -4.89 -12.62
N ASP A 139 -38.96 -5.73 -11.66
CA ASP A 139 -39.68 -6.97 -11.36
C ASP A 139 -41.10 -6.68 -10.86
N GLU A 140 -41.30 -5.65 -10.04
CA GLU A 140 -42.63 -5.22 -9.60
C GLU A 140 -43.49 -4.76 -10.79
N VAL A 141 -42.94 -3.90 -11.67
CA VAL A 141 -43.64 -3.42 -12.86
C VAL A 141 -43.98 -4.59 -13.79
N ARG A 142 -43.03 -5.51 -14.00
CA ARG A 142 -43.23 -6.71 -14.81
C ARG A 142 -44.36 -7.58 -14.22
N GLY A 143 -44.35 -7.81 -12.91
CA GLY A 143 -45.40 -8.55 -12.21
C GLY A 143 -46.77 -7.93 -12.38
N LYS A 144 -46.88 -6.60 -12.21
CA LYS A 144 -48.13 -5.84 -12.42
C LYS A 144 -48.62 -5.94 -13.87
N LEU A 145 -47.73 -5.77 -14.85
CA LEU A 145 -48.08 -5.88 -16.27
C LEU A 145 -48.62 -7.27 -16.62
N ILE A 146 -47.96 -8.33 -16.13
CA ILE A 146 -48.45 -9.71 -16.29
C ILE A 146 -49.86 -9.85 -15.68
N GLY A 147 -50.10 -9.27 -14.51
CA GLY A 147 -51.42 -9.27 -13.87
C GLY A 147 -52.49 -8.60 -14.74
N VAL A 148 -52.22 -7.40 -15.26
CA VAL A 148 -53.15 -6.67 -16.14
C VAL A 148 -53.44 -7.46 -17.42
N LEU A 149 -52.40 -8.03 -18.04
CA LEU A 149 -52.55 -8.83 -19.25
C LEU A 149 -53.41 -10.08 -19.02
N LYS A 150 -53.25 -10.76 -17.87
CA LYS A 150 -54.11 -11.89 -17.50
C LYS A 150 -55.57 -11.49 -17.37
N VAL A 151 -55.85 -10.42 -16.62
CA VAL A 151 -57.23 -9.90 -16.43
C VAL A 151 -57.86 -9.53 -17.78
N TRP A 152 -57.09 -8.90 -18.67
CA TRP A 152 -57.58 -8.56 -20.01
C TRP A 152 -57.88 -9.80 -20.85
N ASN A 153 -56.99 -10.79 -20.84
CA ASN A 153 -57.19 -12.06 -21.55
C ASN A 153 -58.42 -12.83 -21.03
N ASP A 154 -58.62 -12.90 -19.73
CA ASP A 154 -59.75 -13.61 -19.14
C ASP A 154 -61.09 -12.93 -19.52
N ARG A 155 -61.09 -11.60 -19.60
CA ARG A 155 -62.26 -10.83 -20.04
C ARG A 155 -62.56 -11.01 -21.53
N SER A 156 -61.55 -11.00 -22.38
CA SER A 156 -61.74 -11.16 -23.83
C SER A 156 -62.20 -12.58 -24.20
N VAL A 157 -61.66 -13.61 -23.54
CA VAL A 157 -62.11 -15.00 -23.70
C VAL A 157 -63.55 -15.17 -23.18
N GLY A 158 -63.90 -14.50 -22.08
CA GLY A 158 -65.28 -14.50 -21.56
C GLY A 158 -66.30 -13.86 -22.50
N GLU A 159 -65.93 -12.80 -23.22
CA GLU A 159 -66.80 -12.15 -24.23
C GLU A 159 -66.99 -13.02 -25.49
N LEU A 160 -65.99 -13.80 -25.89
CA LEU A 160 -66.08 -14.75 -27.02
C LEU A 160 -66.93 -16.00 -26.71
N ALA A 161 -67.00 -16.43 -25.45
CA ALA A 161 -67.78 -17.59 -25.03
C ALA A 161 -69.30 -17.33 -24.92
N ILE A 162 -69.75 -16.08 -25.08
CA ILE A 162 -71.17 -15.66 -25.01
C ILE A 162 -71.79 -15.50 -26.41
N LEU A 163 -71.01 -15.65 -27.49
CA LEU A 163 -71.59 -15.70 -28.84
C LEU A 163 -72.38 -17.01 -29.03
N PRO A 164 -73.66 -16.96 -29.44
CA PRO A 164 -74.39 -18.17 -29.78
C PRO A 164 -73.69 -18.82 -30.98
N GLU A 165 -73.45 -20.13 -30.88
CA GLU A 165 -73.22 -21.00 -32.03
C GLU A 165 -74.49 -20.95 -32.91
N ASP A 166 -74.59 -19.91 -33.76
CA ASP A 166 -75.69 -19.79 -34.71
C ASP A 166 -75.54 -20.89 -35.77
N GLU A 167 -76.55 -21.75 -35.79
CA GLU A 167 -76.83 -22.79 -36.77
C GLU A 167 -76.67 -22.25 -38.20
N PHE A 168 -75.68 -22.74 -38.94
CA PHE A 168 -75.69 -22.63 -40.40
C PHE A 168 -76.64 -23.70 -40.99
N PRO A 169 -77.73 -23.32 -41.69
CA PRO A 169 -78.55 -24.29 -42.39
C PRO A 169 -77.79 -24.86 -43.58
N ARG A 170 -77.68 -26.19 -43.65
CA ARG A 170 -77.18 -26.90 -44.83
C ARG A 170 -78.22 -26.76 -45.96
N CYS A 171 -77.81 -26.19 -47.09
CA CYS A 171 -78.46 -26.40 -48.38
C CYS A 171 -77.81 -27.58 -49.09
#